data_AF-Q9AJC9-F1
#
_entry.id   AF-Q9AJC9-F1
#
_cell.length_a   1.000
_cell.length_b   1.000
_cell.length_c   1.000
_cell.angle_alpha   90.00
_cell.angle_beta   90.00
_cell.angle_gamma   90.00
#
_symmetry.space_group_name_H-M   'P 1'
#
loop_
_entity.id
_entity.type
_entity.pdbx_description
1 polymer ?
#
loop_
_entity_poly.entity_id
_entity_poly.type
_entity_poly.pdbx_seq_one_letter_code
_entity_poly.pdbx_strand_id
1 'polypeptide(L)'
;MPRRLILSATERDTLLALPESQDDLIRYYTFNDSDLSLIRQRRGDANRLGFAVQLSLLRYPGYALGTDSELPEPVIQWVAKQVQADPESWAKYGERDVTRR
;
A
#
# COMPACT_ATOMS: atom_id res chain seq x y z
N MET A 1 32.33 -9.44 12.57
CA MET A 1 31.98 -8.04 12.86
C MET A 1 30.48 -7.98 13.14
N PRO A 2 30.02 -7.62 14.35
CA PRO A 2 28.59 -7.49 14.62
C PRO A 2 28.03 -6.31 13.81
N ARG A 3 26.92 -6.51 13.09
CA ARG A 3 26.22 -5.44 12.39
C ARG A 3 25.62 -4.50 13.45
N ARG A 4 26.27 -3.36 13.67
CA ARG A 4 25.70 -2.31 14.52
C ARG A 4 24.53 -1.69 13.78
N LEU A 5 23.34 -1.85 14.34
CA LEU A 5 22.13 -1.20 13.86
C LEU A 5 22.30 0.31 14.07
N ILE A 6 22.19 1.09 12.97
CA ILE A 6 22.38 2.56 12.98
C ILE A 6 21.19 3.25 13.68
N LEU A 7 19.98 2.69 13.50
CA LEU A 7 18.75 3.19 14.11
C LEU A 7 18.33 2.32 15.31
N SER A 8 17.80 2.98 16.33
CA SER A 8 17.00 2.37 17.40
C SER A 8 15.70 1.79 16.84
N ALA A 9 14.98 1.00 17.66
CA ALA A 9 13.66 0.48 17.26
C ALA A 9 12.66 1.64 17.02
N THR A 10 12.60 2.60 17.94
CA THR A 10 11.70 3.75 17.86
C THR A 10 11.96 4.63 16.64
N GLU A 11 13.23 4.85 16.26
CA GLU A 11 13.56 5.60 15.04
C GLU A 11 13.14 4.86 13.77
N ARG A 12 13.23 3.52 13.77
CA ARG A 12 12.70 2.73 12.64
C ARG A 12 11.20 2.83 12.55
N ASP A 13 10.49 2.67 13.66
CA ASP A 13 9.03 2.72 13.69
C ASP A 13 8.52 4.08 13.21
N THR A 14 9.19 5.16 13.61
CA THR A 14 8.87 6.52 13.17
C THR A 14 9.14 6.71 11.67
N LEU A 15 10.24 6.16 11.15
CA LEU A 15 10.62 6.28 9.74
C LEU A 15 9.72 5.46 8.80
N LEU A 16 9.15 4.36 9.31
CA LEU A 16 8.25 3.47 8.57
C LEU A 16 6.78 3.76 8.88
N ALA A 17 6.48 4.85 9.61
CA ALA A 17 5.12 5.22 9.95
C ALA A 17 4.31 5.56 8.69
N LEU A 18 3.07 5.07 8.67
CA LEU A 18 2.09 5.39 7.66
C LEU A 18 1.49 6.78 7.93
N PRO A 19 0.90 7.43 6.92
CA PRO A 19 0.17 8.68 7.14
C PRO A 19 -1.00 8.45 8.09
N GLU A 20 -1.06 9.21 9.18
CA GLU A 20 -2.09 9.07 10.22
C GLU A 20 -3.23 10.08 10.05
N SER A 21 -2.94 11.25 9.47
CA SER A 21 -3.93 12.31 9.26
C SER A 21 -4.53 12.27 7.85
N GLN A 22 -5.73 12.83 7.72
CA GLN A 22 -6.35 13.00 6.40
C GLN A 22 -5.53 13.91 5.48
N ASP A 23 -4.87 14.94 6.02
CA ASP A 23 -4.01 15.84 5.25
C ASP A 23 -2.78 15.10 4.72
N ASP A 24 -2.21 14.17 5.49
CA ASP A 24 -1.11 13.33 5.02
C ASP A 24 -1.56 12.36 3.94
N LEU A 25 -2.76 11.78 4.06
CA LEU A 25 -3.36 10.94 3.01
C LEU A 25 -3.59 11.72 1.72
N ILE A 26 -4.06 12.97 1.82
CA ILE A 26 -4.21 13.87 0.66
C ILE A 26 -2.83 14.13 0.03
N ARG A 27 -1.82 14.44 0.85
CA ARG A 27 -0.49 14.81 0.38
C ARG A 27 0.25 13.67 -0.29
N TYR A 28 0.24 12.50 0.34
CA TYR A 28 1.08 11.38 -0.09
C TYR A 28 0.32 10.35 -0.92
N TYR A 29 -0.95 10.09 -0.60
CA TYR A 29 -1.72 8.97 -1.16
C TYR A 29 -2.79 9.39 -2.16
N THR A 30 -2.75 10.63 -2.68
CA THR A 30 -3.59 11.03 -3.82
C THR A 30 -2.96 10.59 -5.14
N PHE A 31 -3.74 9.90 -5.97
CA PHE A 31 -3.32 9.47 -7.30
C PHE A 31 -3.62 10.54 -8.36
N ASN A 32 -2.65 10.76 -9.24
CA ASN A 32 -2.86 11.54 -10.46
C ASN A 32 -3.36 10.64 -11.61
N ASP A 33 -3.64 11.24 -12.77
CA ASP A 33 -4.15 10.49 -13.93
C ASP A 33 -3.20 9.41 -14.45
N SER A 34 -1.88 9.61 -14.33
CA SER A 34 -0.88 8.63 -14.73
C SER A 34 -0.89 7.42 -13.79
N ASP A 35 -0.96 7.67 -12.48
CA ASP A 35 -1.09 6.63 -11.45
C ASP A 35 -2.37 5.81 -11.71
N LEU A 36 -3.51 6.48 -11.89
CA LEU A 36 -4.79 5.83 -12.17
C LEU A 36 -4.76 5.03 -13.48
N SER A 37 -4.08 5.52 -14.50
CA SER A 37 -3.90 4.81 -15.78
C SER A 37 -3.11 3.52 -15.60
N LEU A 38 -2.06 3.52 -14.77
CA LEU A 38 -1.28 2.32 -14.44
C LEU A 38 -2.10 1.34 -13.59
N ILE A 39 -2.84 1.83 -12.59
CA ILE A 39 -3.68 1.01 -11.72
C ILE A 39 -4.76 0.28 -12.53
N ARG A 40 -5.42 0.97 -13.47
CA ARG A 40 -6.49 0.39 -14.30
C ARG A 40 -6.02 -0.74 -15.20
N GLN A 41 -4.72 -0.90 -15.45
CA GLN A 41 -4.18 -2.02 -16.22
C GLN A 41 -4.21 -3.35 -15.45
N ARG A 42 -4.44 -3.32 -14.13
CA ARG A 42 -4.53 -4.52 -13.30
C ARG A 42 -5.92 -5.16 -13.43
N ARG A 43 -5.95 -6.49 -13.52
CA ARG A 43 -7.20 -7.27 -13.65
C ARG A 43 -7.79 -7.56 -12.28
N GLY A 44 -9.06 -7.19 -12.07
CA GLY A 44 -9.81 -7.45 -10.85
C GLY A 44 -9.53 -6.45 -9.73
N ASP A 45 -10.51 -6.27 -8.86
CA ASP A 45 -10.51 -5.27 -7.77
C ASP A 45 -9.35 -5.47 -6.80
N ALA A 46 -9.11 -6.73 -6.39
CA ALA A 46 -8.01 -7.08 -5.51
C ALA A 46 -6.65 -6.62 -6.05
N ASN A 47 -6.37 -6.85 -7.34
CA ASN A 47 -5.08 -6.46 -7.93
C ASN A 47 -4.99 -4.94 -8.19
N ARG A 48 -6.10 -4.27 -8.51
CA ARG A 48 -6.12 -2.81 -8.65
C ARG A 48 -5.85 -2.14 -7.32
N LEU A 49 -6.59 -2.55 -6.27
CA LEU A 49 -6.42 -2.05 -4.91
C LEU A 49 -5.02 -2.36 -4.38
N GLY A 50 -4.56 -3.60 -4.51
CA GLY A 50 -3.25 -4.00 -4.04
C GLY A 50 -2.09 -3.29 -4.73
N PHE A 51 -2.16 -3.11 -6.04
CA PHE A 51 -1.16 -2.34 -6.77
C PHE A 51 -1.19 -0.85 -6.37
N ALA A 52 -2.37 -0.27 -6.17
CA ALA A 52 -2.51 1.11 -5.73
C ALA A 52 -1.90 1.33 -4.34
N VAL A 53 -2.16 0.41 -3.41
CA VAL A 53 -1.54 0.40 -2.08
C VAL A 53 -0.01 0.29 -2.18
N GLN A 54 0.52 -0.62 -3.01
CA GLN A 54 1.96 -0.74 -3.21
C GLN A 54 2.57 0.56 -3.74
N LEU A 55 1.91 1.20 -4.71
CA LEU A 55 2.36 2.48 -5.26
C LEU A 55 2.38 3.57 -4.19
N SER A 56 1.36 3.62 -3.31
CA SER A 56 1.31 4.52 -2.17
C SER A 56 2.47 4.31 -1.20
N LEU A 57 2.72 3.07 -0.77
CA LEU A 57 3.81 2.73 0.17
C LEU A 57 5.20 3.04 -0.39
N LEU A 58 5.41 2.80 -1.68
CA LEU A 58 6.66 3.14 -2.37
C LEU A 58 6.89 4.64 -2.48
N ARG A 59 5.82 5.45 -2.56
CA ARG A 59 5.91 6.91 -2.56
C ARG A 59 6.14 7.45 -1.15
N TYR A 60 5.44 6.90 -0.16
CA TYR A 60 5.60 7.23 1.23
C TYR A 60 5.10 6.06 2.13
N PRO A 61 5.87 5.63 3.13
CA PRO A 61 7.14 6.20 3.56
C PRO A 61 8.37 5.72 2.75
N GLY A 62 8.17 4.93 1.70
CA GLY A 62 9.24 4.53 0.76
C GLY A 62 9.66 3.07 0.84
N TYR A 63 8.75 2.17 1.24
CA TYR A 63 9.01 0.73 1.30
C TYR A 63 7.96 -0.07 0.54
N ALA A 64 8.33 -1.29 0.13
CA ALA A 64 7.42 -2.21 -0.54
C ALA A 64 6.57 -2.97 0.48
N LEU A 65 5.31 -3.23 0.15
CA LEU A 65 4.40 -4.04 0.98
C LEU A 65 5.05 -5.38 1.36
N GLY A 66 5.14 -5.65 2.66
CA GLY A 66 5.62 -6.94 3.19
C GLY A 66 4.54 -8.03 3.08
N THR A 67 4.96 -9.29 3.11
CA THR A 67 4.05 -10.45 3.02
C THR A 67 3.04 -10.50 4.18
N ASP A 68 3.41 -9.98 5.35
CA ASP A 68 2.56 -9.91 6.55
C ASP A 68 2.26 -8.45 6.96
N SER A 69 2.29 -7.51 6.02
CA SER A 69 1.98 -6.11 6.33
C SER A 69 0.48 -5.92 6.57
N GLU A 70 0.10 -5.74 7.82
CA GLU A 70 -1.23 -5.23 8.17
C GLU A 70 -1.28 -3.73 7.89
N LEU A 71 -2.19 -3.33 7.00
CA LEU A 71 -2.47 -1.92 6.73
C LEU A 71 -3.68 -1.45 7.53
N PRO A 72 -3.64 -0.22 8.08
CA PRO A 72 -4.79 0.36 8.73
C PRO A 72 -5.98 0.47 7.77
N GLU A 73 -7.16 0.09 8.25
CA GLU A 73 -8.43 0.16 7.51
C GLU A 73 -8.68 1.54 6.86
N PRO A 74 -8.42 2.69 7.51
CA PRO A 74 -8.60 4.00 6.88
C PRO A 74 -7.75 4.20 5.62
N VAL A 75 -6.55 3.64 5.58
CA VAL A 75 -5.66 3.69 4.40
C VAL A 75 -6.27 2.88 3.26
N ILE A 76 -6.75 1.67 3.56
CA ILE A 76 -7.39 0.78 2.58
C ILE A 76 -8.61 1.47 1.98
N GLN A 77 -9.49 2.02 2.82
CA GLN A 77 -10.69 2.74 2.39
C GLN A 77 -10.36 3.97 1.53
N TRP A 78 -9.36 4.75 1.93
CA TRP A 78 -8.90 5.92 1.19
C TRP A 78 -8.44 5.56 -0.22
N VAL A 79 -7.61 4.52 -0.34
CA VAL A 79 -7.06 4.05 -1.61
C VAL A 79 -8.16 3.43 -2.47
N ALA A 80 -9.00 2.56 -1.89
CA ALA A 80 -10.11 1.88 -2.56
C ALA A 80 -11.09 2.87 -3.21
N LYS A 81 -11.42 3.96 -2.51
CA LYS A 81 -12.29 5.03 -3.03
C LYS A 81 -11.73 5.67 -4.29
N GLN A 82 -10.43 5.93 -4.35
CA GLN A 82 -9.81 6.57 -5.52
C GLN A 82 -9.77 5.66 -6.75
N VAL A 83 -9.62 4.35 -6.54
CA VAL A 83 -9.50 3.37 -7.62
C VAL A 83 -10.81 2.69 -8.00
N GLN A 84 -11.91 3.07 -7.32
CA GLN A 84 -13.25 2.50 -7.51
C GLN A 84 -13.25 0.97 -7.38
N ALA A 85 -12.57 0.47 -6.34
CA ALA A 85 -12.56 -0.93 -5.96
C ALA A 85 -13.27 -1.12 -4.62
N ASP A 86 -13.80 -2.31 -4.40
CA ASP A 86 -14.33 -2.70 -3.10
C ASP A 86 -13.18 -2.85 -2.08
N PRO A 87 -13.18 -2.14 -0.92
CA PRO A 87 -12.19 -2.32 0.15
C PRO A 87 -12.06 -3.78 0.60
N GLU A 88 -13.15 -4.55 0.60
CA GLU A 88 -13.13 -5.97 0.99
C GLU A 88 -12.28 -6.83 0.04
N SER A 89 -12.04 -6.34 -1.19
CA SER A 89 -11.15 -7.03 -2.13
C SER A 89 -9.69 -7.01 -1.68
N TRP A 90 -9.32 -6.20 -0.69
CA TRP A 90 -7.98 -6.21 -0.10
C TRP A 90 -7.64 -7.59 0.49
N ALA A 91 -8.61 -8.25 1.14
CA ALA A 91 -8.39 -9.58 1.73
C ALA A 91 -7.99 -10.64 0.69
N LYS A 92 -8.41 -10.47 -0.56
CA LYS A 92 -8.10 -11.37 -1.69
C LYS A 92 -6.79 -11.00 -2.39
N TYR A 93 -6.18 -9.87 -2.04
CA TYR A 93 -4.95 -9.44 -2.67
C TYR A 93 -3.77 -10.27 -2.15
N GLY A 94 -2.98 -10.84 -3.07
CA GLY A 94 -1.89 -11.75 -2.72
C GLY A 94 -2.32 -13.22 -2.58
N GLU A 95 -3.62 -13.51 -2.54
CA GLU A 95 -4.14 -14.87 -2.74
C GLU A 95 -3.82 -15.29 -4.17
N ARG A 96 -2.88 -16.23 -4.32
CA ARG A 96 -2.56 -16.80 -5.63
C ARG A 96 -3.47 -17.98 -5.85
N ASP A 97 -4.43 -17.84 -6.75
CA ASP A 97 -5.02 -19.01 -7.37
C ASP A 97 -3.91 -19.74 -8.13
N VAL A 98 -3.76 -21.05 -7.91
CA VAL A 98 -2.67 -21.85 -8.50
C VAL A 98 -2.82 -21.81 -10.02
N THR A 99 -1.99 -21.01 -10.67
CA THR A 99 -2.07 -20.75 -12.12
C THR A 99 -1.30 -21.80 -12.94
N ARG A 100 -1.35 -23.07 -12.52
CA ARG A 100 -0.91 -24.23 -13.30
C ARG A 100 -1.55 -25.52 -12.76
N ARG A 101 -2.43 -26.13 -13.56
CA ARG A 101 -2.78 -27.56 -13.49
C ARG A 101 -2.04 -28.29 -14.60
#